data_AF-A0A0G1MSK2-F1
#
_entry.id   AF-A0A0G1MSK2-F1
#
_cell.length_a   1.000
_cell.length_b   1.000
_cell.length_c   1.000
_cell.angle_alpha   90.00
_cell.angle_beta   90.00
_cell.angle_gamma   90.00
#
_symmetry.space_group_name_H-M   'P 1'
#
loop_
_entity.id
_entity.type
_entity.pdbx_description
1 polymer ?
#
loop_
_entity_poly.entity_id
_entity_poly.type
_entity_poly.pdbx_seq_one_letter_code
_entity_poly.pdbx_strand_id
1 'polypeptide(L)'
;MIIPLWSILILWAIFVGVTVLFSLFNLYHILHYGFWTFQSALFSFLYYGIVIIIIFWTLQQLPQFDWSQPIFTLGRPDLSLPDSL
;
A
#
# COMPACT_ATOMS: atom_id res chain seq x y z
N MET A 1 13.73 20.02 -10.25
CA MET A 1 12.32 19.78 -9.91
C MET A 1 12.28 18.86 -8.70
N ILE A 2 11.56 19.23 -7.65
CA ILE A 2 11.46 18.43 -6.42
C ILE A 2 10.20 17.57 -6.54
N ILE A 3 10.37 16.24 -6.61
CA ILE A 3 9.24 15.31 -6.58
C ILE A 3 9.04 14.88 -5.12
N PRO A 4 7.92 15.23 -4.48
CA PRO A 4 7.67 14.90 -3.08
C PRO A 4 7.27 13.43 -2.92
N LEU A 5 7.62 12.85 -1.77
CA LEU A 5 7.42 11.43 -1.46
C LEU A 5 5.95 11.02 -1.47
N TRP A 6 5.04 11.92 -1.11
CA TRP A 6 3.59 11.66 -1.18
C TRP A 6 3.12 11.26 -2.58
N SER A 7 3.85 11.59 -3.66
CA SER A 7 3.45 11.19 -5.02
C SER A 7 3.37 9.66 -5.20
N ILE A 8 4.18 8.88 -4.47
CA ILE A 8 4.11 7.41 -4.48
C ILE A 8 2.80 6.91 -3.84
N LEU A 9 2.23 7.65 -2.89
CA LEU A 9 0.97 7.30 -2.24
C LEU A 9 -0.20 7.26 -3.23
N ILE A 10 -0.14 8.01 -4.33
CA ILE A 10 -1.19 7.97 -5.36
C ILE A 10 -1.24 6.59 -6.01
N LEU A 11 -0.09 6.07 -6.45
CA LEU A 11 -0.02 4.74 -7.08
C LEU A 11 -0.45 3.65 -6.10
N TRP A 12 -0.02 3.76 -4.85
CA TRP A 12 -0.44 2.86 -3.79
C TRP A 12 -1.95 2.92 -3.54
N ALA A 13 -2.53 4.12 -3.46
CA ALA A 13 -3.97 4.31 -3.25
C ALA A 13 -4.81 3.72 -4.40
N ILE A 14 -4.36 3.87 -5.65
CA ILE A 14 -5.01 3.24 -6.81
C ILE A 14 -4.96 1.71 -6.67
N PHE A 15 -3.80 1.15 -6.37
CA PHE A 15 -3.63 -0.30 -6.18
C PHE A 15 -4.53 -0.85 -5.06
N VAL A 16 -4.56 -0.18 -3.91
CA VAL A 16 -5.43 -0.56 -2.78
C VAL A 16 -6.90 -0.42 -3.17
N GLY A 17 -7.28 0.67 -3.83
CA GLY A 17 -8.65 0.90 -4.30
C GLY A 17 -9.14 -0.21 -5.23
N VAL A 18 -8.33 -0.58 -6.22
CA VAL A 18 -8.62 -1.71 -7.13
C VAL A 18 -8.74 -3.01 -6.34
N THR A 19 -7.81 -3.28 -5.42
CA THR A 19 -7.82 -4.49 -4.59
C THR A 19 -9.10 -4.58 -3.74
N VAL A 20 -9.53 -3.47 -3.13
CA VAL A 20 -10.77 -3.40 -2.35
C VAL A 20 -11.99 -3.61 -3.23
N LEU A 21 -12.06 -3.00 -4.42
CA LEU A 21 -13.18 -3.19 -5.35
C LEU A 21 -13.32 -4.65 -5.80
N PHE A 22 -12.22 -5.29 -6.20
CA PHE A 22 -12.22 -6.71 -6.56
C PHE A 22 -12.58 -7.60 -5.36
N SER A 23 -12.09 -7.26 -4.17
CA SER A 23 -12.42 -7.94 -2.92
C SER A 23 -13.92 -7.85 -2.60
N LEU A 24 -14.54 -6.69 -2.78
CA LEU A 24 -15.99 -6.52 -2.58
C LEU A 24 -16.81 -7.29 -3.61
N PHE A 25 -16.38 -7.28 -4.89
CA PHE A 25 -17.03 -8.09 -5.93
C PHE A 25 -16.93 -9.58 -5.62
N ASN A 26 -15.76 -10.05 -5.20
CA ASN A 26 -15.53 -11.45 -4.83
C ASN A 26 -16.36 -11.83 -3.60
N LEU A 27 -16.43 -10.96 -2.59
CA LEU A 27 -17.26 -11.16 -1.41
C LEU A 27 -18.75 -11.23 -1.78
N TYR A 28 -19.23 -10.32 -2.63
CA TYR A 28 -20.60 -10.36 -3.15
C TYR A 28 -20.88 -11.67 -3.89
N HIS A 29 -19.96 -12.08 -4.78
CA HIS A 29 -20.08 -13.34 -5.52
C HIS A 29 -20.19 -14.54 -4.57
N ILE A 30 -19.33 -14.60 -3.56
CA ILE A 30 -19.34 -15.64 -2.53
C ILE A 30 -20.65 -15.62 -1.72
N LEU A 31 -21.14 -14.45 -1.31
CA LEU A 31 -22.37 -14.34 -0.52
C LEU A 31 -23.62 -14.68 -1.35
N HIS A 32 -23.61 -14.37 -2.65
CA HIS A 32 -24.74 -14.61 -3.54
C HIS A 32 -24.80 -16.05 -4.05
N TYR A 33 -23.68 -16.62 -4.49
CA TYR A 33 -23.61 -17.96 -5.06
C TYR A 33 -23.21 -19.04 -4.03
N GLY A 34 -22.82 -18.61 -2.82
CA GLY A 34 -22.37 -19.50 -1.76
C GLY A 34 -20.94 -20.01 -1.97
N PHE A 35 -20.43 -20.72 -0.97
CA PHE A 35 -19.16 -21.45 -1.08
C PHE A 35 -19.39 -22.81 -1.70
N TRP A 36 -18.60 -23.16 -2.71
CA TRP A 36 -18.70 -24.48 -3.35
C TRP A 36 -18.13 -25.59 -2.46
N THR A 37 -17.13 -25.27 -1.64
CA THR A 37 -16.49 -26.18 -0.68
C THR A 37 -16.07 -25.47 0.61
N PHE A 38 -15.94 -26.20 1.72
CA PHE A 38 -15.39 -25.64 2.97
C PHE A 38 -13.98 -25.06 2.77
N GLN A 39 -13.15 -25.70 1.95
CA GLN A 39 -11.81 -25.22 1.61
C GLN A 39 -11.88 -23.83 0.97
N SER A 40 -12.78 -23.61 0.01
CA SER A 40 -12.96 -22.30 -0.61
C SER A 40 -13.37 -21.23 0.39
N ALA A 41 -14.21 -21.58 1.37
CA ALA A 41 -14.61 -20.69 2.46
C ALA A 41 -13.44 -20.31 3.36
N LEU A 42 -12.66 -21.31 3.79
CA LEU A 42 -11.49 -21.11 4.64
C LEU A 42 -10.44 -20.23 3.96
N PHE A 43 -10.09 -20.51 2.71
CA PHE A 43 -9.11 -19.72 1.98
C PHE A 43 -9.59 -18.29 1.73
N SER A 44 -10.88 -18.10 1.41
CA SER A 44 -11.45 -16.76 1.24
C SER A 44 -11.40 -15.97 2.54
N PHE A 45 -11.79 -16.58 3.67
CA PHE A 45 -11.71 -15.96 4.99
C PHE A 45 -10.27 -15.55 5.35
N LEU A 46 -9.30 -16.44 5.14
CA LEU A 46 -7.89 -16.14 5.39
C LEU A 46 -7.38 -15.01 4.49
N TYR A 47 -7.74 -15.02 3.20
CA TYR A 47 -7.39 -13.96 2.26
C TYR A 47 -7.89 -12.60 2.73
N TYR A 48 -9.19 -12.48 3.05
CA TYR A 48 -9.75 -11.22 3.54
C TYR A 48 -9.14 -10.79 4.88
N GLY A 49 -8.91 -11.73 5.79
CA GLY A 49 -8.24 -11.46 7.07
C GLY A 49 -6.85 -10.87 6.87
N ILE A 50 -6.04 -11.48 6.00
CA ILE A 50 -4.68 -10.99 5.68
C ILE A 50 -4.73 -9.61 5.02
N VAL A 51 -5.63 -9.40 4.06
CA VAL A 51 -5.79 -8.09 3.40
C VAL A 51 -6.14 -7.00 4.41
N ILE A 52 -7.08 -7.26 5.33
CA ILE A 52 -7.46 -6.31 6.39
C ILE A 52 -6.26 -6.01 7.30
N ILE A 53 -5.51 -7.03 7.72
CA ILE A 53 -4.32 -6.86 8.56
C ILE A 53 -3.27 -5.98 7.86
N ILE A 54 -2.98 -6.25 6.58
CA ILE A 54 -2.01 -5.48 5.80
C ILE A 54 -2.45 -4.02 5.67
N ILE A 55 -3.72 -3.77 5.35
CA ILE A 55 -4.26 -2.41 5.23
C ILE A 55 -4.15 -1.69 6.58
N PHE A 56 -4.62 -2.31 7.65
CA PHE A 56 -4.61 -1.73 8.98
C PHE A 56 -3.19 -1.42 9.47
N TRP A 57 -2.26 -2.37 9.32
CA TRP A 57 -0.86 -2.14 9.68
C TRP A 57 -0.26 -1.01 8.83
N THR A 58 -0.50 -1.01 7.52
CA THR A 58 0.01 0.07 6.65
C THR A 58 -0.51 1.44 7.09
N LEU A 59 -1.79 1.56 7.43
CA LEU A 59 -2.36 2.80 7.96
C LEU A 59 -1.71 3.27 9.26
N GLN A 60 -1.25 2.36 10.12
CA GLN A 60 -0.51 2.71 11.34
C GLN A 60 0.92 3.19 11.06
N GLN A 61 1.53 2.74 9.96
CA GLN A 61 2.87 3.17 9.58
C GLN A 61 2.86 4.54 8.87
N LEU A 62 1.79 4.88 8.15
CA LEU A 62 1.71 6.14 7.38
C LEU A 62 2.06 7.40 8.21
N PRO A 63 1.53 7.62 9.42
CA PRO A 63 1.83 8.82 10.19
C PRO A 63 3.27 8.91 10.70
N GLN A 64 4.03 7.80 10.67
CA GLN A 64 5.41 7.74 11.16
C GLN A 64 6.42 8.31 10.15
N PHE A 65 5.98 8.54 8.91
CA PHE A 65 6.83 9.06 7.84
C PHE A 65 6.51 10.51 7.51
N ASP A 66 7.56 11.30 7.28
CA ASP A 66 7.44 12.64 6.74
C ASP A 66 7.29 12.59 5.20
N TRP A 67 6.04 12.66 4.74
CA TRP A 67 5.69 12.61 3.32
C TRP A 67 6.04 13.87 2.53
N SER A 68 6.45 14.94 3.22
CA SER A 68 6.89 16.18 2.58
C SER A 68 8.31 16.08 2.01
N GLN A 69 9.07 15.05 2.43
CA GLN A 69 10.44 14.85 1.97
C GLN A 69 10.50 14.55 0.46
N PRO A 70 11.57 15.01 -0.22
CA PRO A 70 11.77 14.70 -1.63
C PRO A 70 12.24 13.25 -1.83
N ILE A 71 11.74 12.60 -2.89
CA ILE A 71 12.22 11.25 -3.30
C ILE A 71 13.64 11.35 -3.86
N PHE A 72 13.90 12.38 -4.65
CA PHE A 72 15.20 12.68 -5.24
C PHE A 72 15.44 14.19 -5.27
N THR A 73 16.63 14.61 -4.85
CA THR A 73 17.16 15.96 -5.09
C THR A 73 17.96 15.97 -6.39
N LEU A 74 17.29 16.25 -7.51
CA LEU A 74 17.97 16.52 -8.78
C LEU A 74 18.82 17.80 -8.64
N GLY A 75 20.15 17.66 -8.48
CA GLY A 75 21.11 18.77 -8.60
C GLY A 75 22.06 19.04 -7.42
N ARG A 76 22.15 18.20 -6.39
CA ARG A 76 23.28 18.26 -5.43
C ARG A 76 24.23 17.09 -5.69
N PRO A 77 25.29 17.28 -6.51
CA PRO A 77 26.49 16.52 -6.28
C PRO A 77 27.07 17.06 -4.97
N ASP A 78 26.98 16.30 -3.89
CA ASP A 78 27.70 16.62 -2.66
C ASP A 78 29.20 16.43 -2.94
N LEU A 79 29.79 17.40 -3.64
CA LEU A 79 31.24 17.60 -3.77
C LEU A 79 31.74 18.48 -2.63
N SER A 80 31.15 18.38 -1.44
CA SER A 80 31.83 18.89 -0.25
C SER A 80 33.02 17.97 -0.01
N LEU A 81 34.20 18.44 -0.43
CA LEU A 81 35.46 17.88 0.06
C LEU A 81 35.41 17.91 1.60
N PRO A 82 35.89 16.86 2.29
CA PRO A 82 35.89 16.84 3.75
C PRO A 82 36.58 18.10 4.28
N ASP A 83 35.91 18.81 5.20
CA ASP A 83 36.41 20.03 5.86
C ASP A 83 37.62 19.78 6.79
N SER A 84 38.18 18.56 6.79
CA SER A 84 39.33 18.18 7.61
C SER A 84 40.56 17.91 6.74
N LEU A 85 41.50 18.86 6.76
CA LEU A 85 42.94 18.62 6.57
C LEU A 85 43.56 18.17 7.89
#